data_AF-X1KUW4-F1
#
_entry.id   AF-X1KUW4-F1
#
_cell.length_a   1.000
_cell.length_b   1.000
_cell.length_c   1.000
_cell.angle_alpha   90.00
_cell.angle_beta   90.00
_cell.angle_gamma   90.00
#
_symmetry.space_group_name_H-M   'P 1'
#
loop_
_entity.id
_entity.type
_entity.pdbx_description
1 polymer ?
#
loop_
_entity_poly.entity_id
_entity_poly.type
_entity_poly.pdbx_seq_one_letter_code
_entity_poly.pdbx_strand_id
1 'polypeptide(L)' 'MISRIKAGKSRAKRNPSYQDIVSALKEGPRAGLKAYKDMTERQYQHMKEMMDALEPILPLEIQIGWRTIEAFHDA' A
#
# COMPACT_ATOMS: atom_id res chain seq x y z
N MET A 1 25.12 -13.58 12.17
CA MET A 1 24.73 -12.16 12.36
C MET A 1 24.51 -11.42 11.03
N ILE A 2 25.45 -11.50 10.08
CA ILE A 2 25.34 -10.89 8.74
C ILE A 2 24.10 -11.37 7.95
N SER A 3 23.76 -12.66 8.04
CA SER A 3 22.57 -13.23 7.37
C SER A 3 21.25 -12.66 7.89
N ARG A 4 21.10 -12.45 9.21
CA ARG A 4 19.91 -11.82 9.81
C ARG A 4 19.78 -10.35 9.40
N ILE A 5 20.89 -9.61 9.30
CA ILE A 5 20.89 -8.21 8.84
C ILE A 5 20.51 -8.13 7.35
N LYS A 6 21.08 -9.00 6.49
CA LYS A 6 20.68 -9.09 5.08
C LYS A 6 19.22 -9.49 4.92
N ALA A 7 18.73 -10.42 5.72
CA ALA A 7 17.32 -10.82 5.74
C ALA A 7 16.41 -9.66 6.16
N GLY A 8 16.79 -8.91 7.20
CA GLY A 8 16.09 -7.70 7.65
C GLY A 8 16.04 -6.61 6.58
N LYS A 9 17.17 -6.31 5.92
CA LYS A 9 17.23 -5.36 4.79
C LYS A 9 16.42 -5.83 3.59
N SER A 10 16.42 -7.13 3.30
CA SER A 10 15.63 -7.73 2.22
C SER A 10 14.13 -7.72 2.51
N ARG A 11 13.73 -7.88 3.78
CA ARG A 11 12.34 -7.75 4.23
C ARG A 11 11.87 -6.30 4.16
N ALA A 12 12.71 -5.36 4.61
CA ALA A 12 12.43 -3.93 4.53
C ALA A 12 12.30 -3.45 3.07
N LYS A 13 13.16 -3.93 2.16
CA LYS A 13 13.04 -3.66 0.71
C LYS A 13 11.81 -4.30 0.05
N ARG A 14 11.20 -5.30 0.68
CA ARG A 14 9.95 -5.95 0.23
C ARG A 14 8.71 -5.41 0.93
N ASN A 15 8.87 -4.43 1.82
CA ASN A 15 7.75 -3.76 2.47
C ASN A 15 7.43 -2.50 1.67
N PRO A 16 6.33 -2.49 0.88
CA PRO A 16 5.88 -1.26 0.26
C PRO A 16 5.58 -0.23 1.36
N SER A 17 6.18 0.94 1.22
CA SER A 17 5.94 2.10 2.05
C SER A 17 4.65 2.82 1.62
N TYR A 18 4.21 3.79 2.42
CA TYR A 18 3.12 4.69 2.07
C TYR A 18 3.34 5.38 0.73
N GLN A 19 4.56 5.83 0.48
CA GLN A 19 4.93 6.46 -0.78
C GLN A 19 4.83 5.50 -1.96
N ASP A 20 5.20 4.23 -1.79
CA ASP A 20 5.16 3.25 -2.88
C ASP A 20 3.73 2.97 -3.34
N ILE A 21 2.79 2.86 -2.40
CA ILE A 21 1.36 2.67 -2.70
C ILE A 21 0.75 3.91 -3.33
N VAL A 22 1.00 5.10 -2.76
CA VAL A 22 0.47 6.35 -3.33
C VAL A 22 1.05 6.61 -4.72
N SER A 23 2.32 6.28 -4.94
CA SER A 23 2.95 6.37 -6.27
C SER A 23 2.34 5.35 -7.23
N ALA A 24 2.10 4.11 -6.79
CA ALA A 24 1.43 3.10 -7.60
C ALA A 24 -0.03 3.49 -7.94
N LEU A 25 -0.75 4.11 -7.00
CA LEU A 25 -2.11 4.61 -7.24
C LEU A 25 -2.14 5.75 -8.27
N LYS A 26 -1.09 6.57 -8.35
CA LYS A 26 -0.95 7.60 -9.41
C LYS A 26 -0.76 6.99 -10.79
N GLU A 27 -0.13 5.82 -10.90
CA GLU A 27 0.00 5.07 -12.16
C GLU A 27 -1.31 4.36 -12.54
N GLY A 28 -2.18 4.13 -11.57
CA GLY A 28 -3.55 3.67 -11.75
C GLY A 28 -3.94 2.47 -10.86
N PRO A 29 -5.22 2.07 -10.86
CA PRO A 29 -5.75 1.08 -9.92
C PRO A 29 -5.05 -0.29 -9.99
N ARG A 30 -4.64 -0.73 -11.19
CA ARG A 30 -3.93 -2.00 -11.37
C ARG A 30 -2.54 -2.02 -10.72
N ALA A 31 -1.82 -0.90 -10.79
CA ALA A 31 -0.51 -0.77 -10.15
C ALA A 31 -0.68 -0.76 -8.62
N GLY A 32 -1.70 -0.05 -8.11
CA GLY A 32 -2.09 -0.09 -6.71
C GLY A 32 -2.39 -1.50 -6.19
N LEU A 33 -3.17 -2.29 -6.94
CA LEU A 33 -3.46 -3.70 -6.59
C LEU A 33 -2.21 -4.58 -6.53
N LYS A 34 -1.24 -4.35 -7.42
CA LYS A 34 0.04 -5.07 -7.40
C LYS A 34 0.84 -4.75 -6.14
N ALA A 35 0.89 -3.48 -5.76
CA ALA A 35 1.55 -3.05 -4.51
C ALA A 35 0.83 -3.61 -3.27
N TYR A 36 -0.50 -3.64 -3.29
CA TYR A 36 -1.32 -4.24 -2.23
C TYR A 36 -1.05 -5.73 -2.02
N LYS A 37 -0.87 -6.51 -3.10
CA LYS A 37 -0.62 -7.96 -3.00
C LYS A 37 0.60 -8.32 -2.14
N ASP A 38 1.59 -7.43 -2.08
CA ASP A 38 2.81 -7.64 -1.30
C ASP A 38 2.71 -7.11 0.14
N MET A 39 1.55 -6.56 0.54
CA MET A 39 1.29 -6.09 1.90
C MET A 39 0.88 -7.21 2.84
N THR A 40 1.33 -7.12 4.09
CA THR A 40 0.73 -7.89 5.20
C THR A 40 -0.53 -7.19 5.71
N GLU A 41 -1.39 -7.95 6.40
CA GLU A 41 -2.62 -7.44 7.02
C GLU A 41 -2.38 -6.19 7.87
N ARG A 42 -1.37 -6.25 8.74
CA ARG A 42 -1.01 -5.12 9.60
C ARG A 42 -0.65 -3.86 8.81
N GLN A 43 0.01 -4.02 7.66
CA GLN A 43 0.38 -2.89 6.81
C GLN A 43 -0.83 -2.33 6.08
N TYR A 44 -1.73 -3.19 5.63
CA TYR A 44 -2.99 -2.76 5.04
C TYR A 44 -3.80 -1.94 6.04
N GLN A 45 -3.99 -2.43 7.28
CA GLN A 45 -4.74 -1.69 8.30
C GLN A 45 -4.09 -0.33 8.62
N HIS A 46 -2.77 -0.27 8.72
CA HIS A 46 -2.06 0.98 8.95
C HIS A 46 -2.09 1.92 7.73
N MET A 47 -2.25 1.38 6.52
CA MET A 47 -2.54 2.15 5.30
C MET A 47 -3.95 2.69 5.30
N LYS A 48 -4.93 1.87 5.69
CA LYS A 48 -6.33 2.26 5.77
C LYS A 48 -6.54 3.44 6.71
N GLU A 49 -5.99 3.38 7.92
CA GLU A 49 -6.02 4.50 8.87
C GLU A 49 -5.52 5.81 8.25
N MET A 50 -4.43 5.73 7.48
CA MET A 50 -3.82 6.89 6.84
C MET A 50 -4.63 7.38 5.64
N MET A 51 -5.04 6.47 4.75
CA MET A 51 -5.83 6.81 3.56
C MET A 51 -7.21 7.36 3.94
N ASP A 52 -7.87 6.82 4.96
CA ASP A 52 -9.14 7.32 5.47
C ASP A 52 -8.99 8.74 6.04
N ALA A 53 -7.89 9.01 6.76
CA ALA A 53 -7.60 10.35 7.27
C ALA A 53 -7.29 11.37 6.15
N LEU A 54 -6.68 10.92 5.05
CA LEU A 54 -6.35 11.76 3.90
C LEU A 54 -7.47 11.84 2.85
N GLU A 55 -8.44 10.92 2.84
CA GLU A 55 -9.49 10.81 1.83
C GLU A 55 -10.13 12.17 1.46
N PRO A 56 -10.48 13.06 2.41
CA PRO A 56 -11.12 14.35 2.09
C PRO A 56 -10.26 15.30 1.25
N ILE A 57 -8.93 15.13 1.26
CA ILE A 57 -7.98 15.99 0.58
C ILE A 57 -7.24 15.29 -0.57
N LEU A 58 -7.51 14.00 -0.79
CA LEU A 58 -6.91 13.24 -1.88
C LEU A 58 -7.60 13.57 -3.21
N PRO A 59 -6.86 13.56 -4.34
CA PRO A 59 -7.46 13.62 -5.67
C PRO A 59 -8.44 12.46 -5.90
N LEU A 60 -9.52 12.71 -6.64
CA LEU A 60 -10.60 11.74 -6.87
C LEU A 60 -10.08 10.44 -7.49
N GLU A 61 -9.08 10.51 -8.36
CA GLU A 61 -8.45 9.36 -9.01
C GLU A 61 -7.81 8.41 -7.99
N ILE A 62 -7.15 8.98 -6.97
CA ILE A 62 -6.52 8.22 -5.89
C ILE A 62 -7.59 7.61 -4.98
N GLN A 63 -8.67 8.35 -4.69
CA GLN A 63 -9.80 7.83 -3.91
C GLN A 63 -10.43 6.61 -4.61
N ILE A 64 -10.73 6.70 -5.91
CA ILE A 64 -11.29 5.60 -6.70
C ILE A 64 -10.34 4.39 -6.69
N GLY A 65 -9.04 4.63 -6.89
CA GLY A 65 -8.03 3.57 -6.84
C GLY A 65 -7.97 2.90 -5.47
N TRP A 66 -8.02 3.67 -4.39
CA TRP A 66 -8.02 3.16 -3.02
C TRP A 66 -9.29 2.35 -2.71
N ARG A 67 -10.48 2.89 -3.02
CA ARG A 67 -11.76 2.20 -2.86
C ARG A 67 -11.83 0.87 -3.62
N THR A 68 -11.17 0.81 -4.77
CA THR A 68 -11.02 -0.45 -5.51
C THR A 68 -10.21 -1.46 -4.71
N ILE A 69 -9.07 -1.07 -4.15
CA ILE A 69 -8.24 -1.95 -3.31
C ILE A 69 -9.03 -2.43 -2.08
N GLU A 70 -9.78 -1.54 -1.42
CA GLU A 70 -10.63 -1.92 -0.28
C GLU A 70 -11.67 -2.97 -0.68
N ALA A 71 -12.38 -2.76 -1.80
CA ALA A 71 -13.36 -3.73 -2.30
C ALA A 71 -12.75 -5.10 -2.62
N PHE A 72 -11.49 -5.14 -3.07
CA PHE A 72 -10.75 -6.39 -3.30
C PHE A 72 -10.25 -7.05 -2.01
N HIS A 73 -10.03 -6.27 -0.95
CA HIS A 73 -9.64 -6.79 0.36
C HIS A 73 -10.83 -7.38 1.11
N ASP A 74 -11.99 -6.73 1.02
CA ASP A 74 -13.21 -7.10 1.75
C ASP A 74 -14.00 -8.26 1.09
N ALA A 75 -13.66 -8.64 -0.16
CA ALA A 75 -14.31 -9.70 -0.94
C ALA A 75 -13.73 -11.10 -0.68
#